data_AF-A0A142LKN0-F1
#
_entry.id   AF-A0A142LKN0-F1
#
_cell.length_a   1.000
_cell.length_b   1.000
_cell.length_c   1.000
_cell.angle_alpha   90.00
_cell.angle_beta   90.00
_cell.angle_gamma   90.00
#
_symmetry.space_group_name_H-M   'P 1'
#
loop_
_entity.id
_entity.type
_entity.pdbx_description
1 polymer ?
#
loop_
_entity_poly.entity_id
_entity_poly.type
_entity_poly.pdbx_seq_one_letter_code
_entity_poly.pdbx_strand_id
1 'polypeptide(L)' 'MKPEEAMKMSDQHNTLMLRRIGSRIQVIRGLRVMLDVDLAALYGVANCDHLLNLSDPPKSSAKGRKAP' A
#
# COMPACT_ATOMS: atom_id res chain seq x y z
N MET A 1 -19.04 18.51 5.89
CA MET A 1 -18.91 17.34 6.78
C MET A 1 -18.75 17.86 8.19
N LYS A 2 -19.60 17.42 9.13
CA LYS A 2 -19.47 17.83 10.53
C LYS A 2 -18.30 17.08 11.18
N PRO A 3 -17.58 17.67 12.15
CA PRO A 3 -16.43 17.02 12.79
C PRO A 3 -16.78 15.68 13.46
N GLU A 4 -17.99 15.53 13.99
CA GLU A 4 -18.47 14.26 14.56
C GLU A 4 -18.62 13.14 13.51
N GLU A 5 -19.01 13.49 12.28
CA GLU A 5 -19.15 12.52 11.18
C GLU A 5 -17.78 12.02 10.72
N ALA A 6 -16.78 12.91 10.68
CA ALA A 6 -15.40 12.55 10.35
C ALA A 6 -14.79 11.61 11.41
N MET A 7 -15.06 11.87 12.69
CA MET A 7 -14.57 11.01 13.79
C MET A 7 -15.18 9.61 13.72
N LYS A 8 -16.50 9.48 13.53
CA LYS A 8 -17.16 8.18 13.37
C LYS A 8 -16.66 7.38 12.16
N MET A 9 -16.39 8.06 11.05
CA MET A 9 -15.85 7.42 9.85
C MET A 9 -14.41 6.93 10.06
N SER A 10 -13.60 7.72 10.78
CA SER A 10 -12.25 7.33 11.21
C SER A 10 -12.26 6.12 12.14
N ASP A 11 -13.16 6.07 13.13
CA ASP A 11 -13.27 4.95 14.06
C ASP A 11 -13.66 3.65 13.34
N GLN A 12 -14.58 3.75 12.39
CA GLN A 12 -14.99 2.61 11.58
C GLN A 12 -13.86 2.14 10.66
N HIS A 13 -13.13 3.07 10.05
CA HIS A 13 -11.94 2.76 9.25
C HIS A 13 -10.87 2.03 10.09
N ASN A 14 -10.54 2.57 11.27
CA ASN A 14 -9.58 1.99 12.19
C ASN A 14 -10.00 0.58 12.65
N THR A 15 -11.27 0.39 12.98
CA THR A 15 -11.83 -0.92 13.35
C THR A 15 -11.63 -1.95 12.24
N LEU A 16 -11.91 -1.57 10.98
CA LEU A 16 -11.72 -2.45 9.83
C LEU A 16 -10.23 -2.75 9.58
N MET A 17 -9.35 -1.76 9.76
CA MET A 17 -7.91 -1.93 9.59
C MET A 17 -7.31 -2.85 10.65
N LEU A 18 -7.68 -2.68 11.93
CA LEU A 18 -7.24 -3.57 13.01
C LEU A 18 -7.62 -5.03 12.75
N ARG A 19 -8.84 -5.26 12.25
CA ARG A 19 -9.28 -6.60 11.86
C ARG A 19 -8.45 -7.17 10.72
N ARG A 20 -8.15 -6.37 9.68
CA ARG A 20 -7.35 -6.79 8.51
C ARG A 20 -5.89 -7.06 8.86
N ILE A 21 -5.30 -6.25 9.73
CA ILE A 21 -3.93 -6.47 10.24
C ILE A 21 -3.89 -7.73 11.08
N GLY A 22 -4.82 -7.86 12.03
CA GLY A 22 -4.92 -9.01 12.91
C GLY A 22 -5.04 -10.33 12.15
N SER A 23 -5.83 -10.38 11.06
CA SER A 23 -6.00 -11.59 10.25
C SER A 23 -4.77 -11.99 9.43
N ARG A 24 -3.77 -11.11 9.31
CA ARG A 24 -2.52 -11.35 8.56
C ARG A 24 -1.32 -11.69 9.47
N ILE A 25 -1.48 -11.56 10.78
CA ILE A 25 -0.44 -11.92 11.74
C ILE A 25 -0.44 -13.44 11.94
N GLN A 26 0.69 -14.06 11.68
CA GLN A 26 0.93 -15.48 11.87
C GLN A 26 1.75 -15.72 13.13
N VAL A 27 1.62 -16.91 13.73
CA VAL A 27 2.46 -17.35 14.85
C VAL A 27 3.44 -18.39 14.33
N ILE A 28 4.72 -18.01 14.24
CA ILE A 28 5.80 -18.89 13.78
C ILE A 28 6.77 -19.09 14.93
N ARG A 29 6.92 -20.34 15.40
CA ARG A 29 7.81 -20.70 16.52
C ARG A 29 7.56 -19.84 17.79
N GLY A 30 6.29 -19.50 18.05
CA GLY A 30 5.89 -18.66 19.19
C GLY A 30 6.03 -17.14 18.96
N LEU A 31 6.54 -16.71 17.80
CA LEU A 31 6.67 -15.29 17.45
C LEU A 31 5.51 -14.84 16.57
N ARG A 32 4.95 -13.68 16.88
CA ARG A 32 3.93 -13.02 16.06
C ARG A 32 4.61 -12.24 14.94
N VAL A 33 4.37 -12.63 13.70
CA VAL A 33 4.99 -12.04 12.51
C VAL A 33 3.94 -11.71 11.47
N MET A 34 4.22 -10.71 10.62
CA MET A 34 3.46 -10.43 9.40
C MET A 34 4.44 -10.54 8.25
N LEU A 35 4.09 -11.29 7.21
CA LEU A 35 4.97 -11.50 6.06
C LEU A 35 5.01 -10.25 5.18
N ASP A 36 6.12 -10.02 4.49
CA ASP A 36 6.28 -8.85 3.62
C ASP A 36 5.24 -8.81 2.50
N VAL A 37 4.81 -9.97 1.99
CA VAL A 37 3.73 -10.07 0.99
C VAL A 37 2.39 -9.60 1.57
N ASP A 38 2.10 -9.94 2.83
CA ASP A 38 0.89 -9.52 3.53
C ASP A 38 0.93 -8.03 3.85
N LEU A 39 2.12 -7.50 4.16
CA LEU A 39 2.36 -6.09 4.39
C LEU A 39 2.18 -5.28 3.09
N ALA A 40 2.79 -5.74 1.99
CA ALA A 40 2.65 -5.11 0.67
C ALA A 40 1.18 -5.05 0.24
N ALA A 41 0.46 -6.17 0.36
CA ALA A 41 -0.97 -6.22 0.05
C ALA A 41 -1.83 -5.36 1.00
N LEU A 42 -1.38 -5.06 2.23
CA LEU A 42 -2.09 -4.18 3.16
C LEU A 42 -2.01 -2.72 2.71
N TYR A 43 -0.85 -2.31 2.19
CA TYR A 43 -0.60 -0.97 1.68
C TYR A 43 -0.90 -0.81 0.17
N GLY A 44 -1.42 -1.87 -0.48
CA GLY A 44 -1.71 -1.84 -1.91
C GLY A 44 -0.47 -1.77 -2.80
N VAL A 45 0.70 -2.14 -2.26
CA VAL A 45 1.92 -2.28 -3.05
C VAL A 45 1.78 -3.58 -3.84
N ALA A 46 1.59 -3.45 -5.15
CA ALA A 46 1.51 -4.60 -6.05
C ALA A 46 2.77 -5.46 -5.87
N ASN A 47 2.54 -6.72 -5.50
CA ASN A 47 3.52 -7.80 -5.40
C ASN A 47 4.56 -7.63 -6.51
N CYS A 48 5.82 -7.45 -6.13
CA CYS A 48 7.13 -7.40 -6.82
C CYS A 48 7.28 -7.33 -8.37
N ASP A 49 6.27 -7.55 -9.21
CA ASP A 49 6.32 -7.41 -10.67
C ASP A 49 6.60 -5.96 -11.12
N HIS A 50 6.26 -4.97 -10.28
CA HIS A 50 6.61 -3.56 -10.54
C HIS A 50 7.92 -3.09 -9.91
N LEU A 51 8.53 -3.86 -9.01
CA LEU A 51 9.85 -3.51 -8.46
C LEU A 51 10.99 -3.88 -9.42
N LEU A 52 10.75 -4.72 -10.42
CA LEU A 52 11.69 -4.95 -11.54
C LEU A 52 11.78 -3.73 -12.48
N ASN A 53 10.79 -2.84 -12.46
CA ASN A 53 10.73 -1.67 -13.35
C ASN A 53 11.30 -0.38 -12.73
N LEU A 54 11.78 -0.40 -11.47
CA LEU A 54 12.53 0.74 -10.91
C LEU A 54 13.96 0.85 -11.47
N SER A 55 14.41 -0.14 -12.25
CA SER A 55 15.66 -0.12 -13.00
C SER A 55 15.58 0.76 -14.26
N ASP A 56 14.37 0.94 -14.80
CA ASP A 56 14.19 1.69 -16.03
C ASP A 56 13.88 3.15 -15.69
N PRO A 57 14.74 4.10 -16.07
CA PRO A 57 14.42 5.50 -15.92
C PRO A 57 13.11 5.80 -16.68
N PRO A 58 12.28 6.74 -16.20
CA PRO A 58 11.06 7.12 -16.89
C PRO A 58 11.43 7.47 -18.33
N LYS A 59 10.86 6.75 -19.31
CA LYS A 59 11.07 7.04 -20.74
C LYS A 59 10.74 8.51 -20.94
N SER A 60 11.77 9.33 -21.16
CA SER A 60 11.59 10.74 -21.43
C SER A 60 10.74 10.82 -22.71
N SER A 61 9.54 11.39 -22.57
CA SER A 61 8.78 11.83 -23.72
C SER A 61 9.53 13.01 -24.33
N ALA A 62 10.57 12.69 -25.10
CA ALA A 62 11.26 13.65 -25.95
C ALA A 62 10.30 14.00 -27.10
N LYS A 63 9.29 14.82 -26.79
CA LYS A 63 8.47 15.48 -27.79
C LYS A 63 9.37 16.52 -28.44
N GLY A 64 10.04 16.09 -29.51
CA GLY A 64 10.90 16.93 -30.34
C GLY A 64 10.14 18.18 -30.74
N ARG A 65 10.55 19.31 -30.19
CA ARG A 65 10.16 20.62 -30.72
C ARG A 65 10.87 20.76 -32.05
N LYS A 66 10.10 20.72 -33.14
CA LYS A 66 10.56 21.22 -34.44
C LYS A 66 10.74 22.72 -34.27
N ALA A 67 11.97 23.20 -34.40
CA ALA A 67 12.28 24.62 -34.46
C ALA A 67 11.75 25.22 -35.78
N PRO A 68 11.39 26.52 -35.80
CA PRO A 68 10.92 27.21 -37.00
C PRO A 68 12.00 27.33 -38.08
#